data_AF-A0A7X9KNC5-F1
#
_entry.id   AF-A0A7X9KNC5-F1
#
_cell.length_a   1.000
_cell.length_b   1.000
_cell.length_c   1.000
_cell.angle_alpha   90.00
_cell.angle_beta   90.00
_cell.angle_gamma   90.00
#
_symmetry.space_group_name_H-M   'P 1'
#
loop_
_entity.id
_entity.type
_entity.pdbx_description
1 polymer ?
#
loop_
_entity_poly.entity_id
_entity_poly.type
_entity_poly.pdbx_seq_one_letter_code
_entity_poly.pdbx_strand_id
1 'polypeptide(L)'
;MKFIFGLIIFLLNSFILKAQRICATDFHALAVMQSNNRIFDNSGTSLRDTVPNEIINIPVVVHVLYNTTAQNISDEQILSQIAVLNKDYRKHNSDAINVPAVFKNKAADCRINFCLAKVAPGGYSTSGIVRKYTGKNAFPANDDMKFSSKGGANAWDSRQYLNIWVCNMQSRVLGYATTPGGDLSKDGVVISYTAFGTIGNLQPEFTRGRTTTHEVGHWLGLKHIWGDANCGSDDVDDTPPQYYR
;
A
#
# COMPACT_ATOMS: atom_id res chain seq x y z
N MET A 1 -9.36 -69.89 -7.24
CA MET A 1 -10.53 -69.19 -7.85
C MET A 1 -11.14 -68.29 -6.80
N LYS A 2 -11.50 -67.05 -7.18
CA LYS A 2 -12.15 -65.97 -6.40
C LYS A 2 -11.23 -64.83 -5.91
N PHE A 3 -10.95 -63.96 -6.88
CA PHE A 3 -10.75 -62.53 -6.77
C PHE A 3 -11.80 -61.86 -5.87
N ILE A 4 -11.39 -60.93 -5.00
CA ILE A 4 -12.21 -59.76 -4.64
C ILE A 4 -11.31 -58.52 -4.57
N PHE A 5 -11.72 -57.52 -5.36
CA PHE A 5 -11.09 -56.23 -5.63
C PHE A 5 -10.85 -55.39 -4.36
N GLY A 6 -9.62 -54.90 -4.20
CA GLY A 6 -9.31 -53.79 -3.30
C GLY A 6 -9.68 -52.46 -3.98
N LEU A 7 -10.73 -51.80 -3.47
CA LEU A 7 -11.15 -50.47 -3.89
C LEU A 7 -10.24 -49.42 -3.23
N ILE A 8 -9.18 -49.00 -3.92
CA ILE A 8 -8.37 -47.86 -3.50
C ILE A 8 -9.09 -46.59 -3.96
N ILE A 9 -9.83 -45.96 -3.06
CA ILE A 9 -10.36 -44.60 -3.25
C ILE A 9 -9.22 -43.63 -2.95
N PHE A 10 -8.49 -43.20 -3.99
CA PHE A 10 -7.58 -42.05 -3.91
C PHE A 10 -8.41 -40.77 -3.97
N LEU A 11 -8.86 -40.27 -2.80
CA LEU A 11 -9.35 -38.91 -2.66
C LEU A 11 -8.14 -37.96 -2.76
N LEU A 12 -7.81 -37.55 -3.98
CA LEU A 12 -6.98 -36.38 -4.24
C LEU A 12 -7.78 -35.13 -3.83
N ASN A 13 -7.77 -34.83 -2.53
CA ASN A 13 -8.08 -33.49 -2.05
C ASN A 13 -6.91 -32.59 -2.49
N SER A 14 -7.04 -32.01 -3.68
CA SER A 14 -6.22 -30.89 -4.12
C SER A 14 -6.55 -29.68 -3.24
N PHE A 15 -6.04 -29.66 -2.00
CA PHE A 15 -5.90 -28.43 -1.25
C PHE A 15 -4.86 -27.59 -1.97
N ILE A 16 -5.31 -26.75 -2.90
CA ILE A 16 -4.50 -25.64 -3.38
C ILE A 16 -4.33 -24.72 -2.17
N LEU A 17 -3.23 -24.90 -1.42
CA LEU A 17 -2.73 -23.93 -0.46
C LEU A 17 -2.34 -22.67 -1.24
N LYS A 18 -3.32 -21.83 -1.60
CA LYS A 18 -3.04 -20.44 -1.94
C LYS A 18 -2.64 -19.75 -0.65
N ALA A 19 -1.36 -19.86 -0.25
CA ALA A 19 -0.83 -19.07 0.86
C ALA A 19 -1.11 -17.58 0.56
N GLN A 20 -1.89 -16.95 1.44
CA GLN A 20 -2.43 -15.61 1.27
C GLN A 20 -1.27 -14.61 1.19
N ARG A 21 -1.34 -13.70 0.20
CA ARG A 21 -0.42 -12.57 0.13
C ARG A 21 -0.82 -11.52 1.17
N ILE A 22 0.15 -10.85 1.77
CA ILE A 22 -0.08 -9.94 2.90
C ILE A 22 0.37 -8.51 2.57
N CYS A 23 -0.37 -7.54 3.10
CA CYS A 23 0.13 -6.19 3.35
C CYS A 23 0.97 -6.24 4.63
N ALA A 24 2.18 -5.68 4.60
CA ALA A 24 3.21 -5.98 5.61
C ALA A 24 3.63 -4.75 6.44
N THR A 25 2.76 -3.75 6.56
CA THR A 25 3.08 -2.51 7.30
C THR A 25 3.35 -2.77 8.77
N ASP A 26 2.59 -3.65 9.41
CA ASP A 26 2.78 -4.07 10.81
C ASP A 26 4.15 -4.74 11.00
N PHE A 27 4.50 -5.71 10.15
CA PHE A 27 5.80 -6.38 10.18
C PHE A 27 6.97 -5.41 9.94
N HIS A 28 6.79 -4.47 8.99
CA HIS A 28 7.78 -3.42 8.72
C HIS A 28 7.95 -2.49 9.91
N ALA A 29 6.85 -2.00 10.49
CA ALA A 29 6.87 -1.12 11.66
C ALA A 29 7.54 -1.80 12.86
N LEU A 30 7.24 -3.07 13.12
CA LEU A 30 7.90 -3.87 14.17
C LEU A 30 9.41 -3.98 13.94
N ALA A 31 9.86 -4.25 12.71
CA ALA A 31 11.28 -4.32 12.38
C ALA A 31 11.98 -2.95 12.56
N VAL A 32 11.30 -1.86 12.25
CA VAL A 32 11.80 -0.48 12.46
C VAL A 32 11.88 -0.15 13.96
N MET A 33 10.88 -0.52 14.76
CA MET A 33 10.89 -0.33 16.22
C MET A 33 11.98 -1.14 16.90
N GLN A 34 12.19 -2.40 16.51
CA GLN A 34 13.25 -3.24 17.07
C GLN A 34 14.66 -2.72 16.76
N SER A 35 14.81 -1.97 15.66
CA SER A 35 16.10 -1.38 15.25
C SER A 35 16.33 0.04 15.78
N ASN A 36 15.30 0.74 16.25
CA ASN A 36 15.38 2.12 16.75
C ASN A 36 14.87 2.24 18.19
N ASN A 37 15.76 2.58 19.12
CA ASN A 37 15.44 2.81 20.53
C ASN A 37 14.74 4.17 20.78
N ARG A 38 13.88 4.63 19.86
CA ARG A 38 13.28 5.97 19.91
C ARG A 38 11.91 5.93 20.57
N ILE A 39 11.80 6.68 21.66
CA ILE A 39 10.55 7.11 22.28
C ILE A 39 9.79 7.91 21.23
N PHE A 40 8.55 7.52 20.93
CA PHE A 40 7.61 8.37 20.21
C PHE A 40 7.43 9.61 21.07
N ASP A 41 8.05 10.72 20.64
CA ASP A 41 7.76 11.99 21.26
C ASP A 41 6.31 12.30 20.93
N ASN A 42 5.49 12.33 21.97
CA ASN A 42 4.09 12.70 21.92
C ASN A 42 4.05 14.22 21.80
N SER A 43 4.70 14.76 20.76
CA SER A 43 4.74 16.18 20.47
C SER A 43 3.29 16.59 20.20
N GLY A 44 2.78 17.46 21.08
CA GLY A 44 1.36 17.76 21.24
C GLY A 44 0.60 17.93 19.94
N THR A 45 -0.69 17.59 19.98
CA THR A 45 -1.65 17.78 18.90
C THR A 45 -1.47 19.15 18.25
N SER A 46 -0.75 19.19 17.13
CA SER A 46 -0.74 20.33 16.24
C SER A 46 -2.19 20.61 15.92
N LEU A 47 -2.62 21.86 16.13
CA LEU A 47 -3.91 22.29 15.64
C LEU A 47 -4.01 21.95 14.15
N ARG A 48 -5.19 21.52 13.74
CA ARG A 48 -5.50 21.22 12.35
C ARG A 48 -5.17 22.45 11.49
N ASP A 49 -4.08 22.39 10.72
CA ASP A 49 -3.64 23.45 9.79
C ASP A 49 -4.45 23.41 8.48
N THR A 50 -5.72 23.03 8.56
CA THR A 50 -6.63 23.00 7.42
C THR A 50 -7.92 23.70 7.79
N VAL A 51 -8.51 24.38 6.82
CA VAL A 51 -9.80 25.05 7.02
C VAL A 51 -10.94 24.03 7.11
N PRO A 52 -12.05 24.34 7.81
CA PRO A 52 -13.22 23.47 7.80
C PRO A 52 -13.67 23.20 6.36
N ASN A 53 -13.93 21.94 6.04
CA ASN A 53 -14.29 21.49 4.70
C ASN A 53 -13.22 21.78 3.62
N GLU A 54 -11.94 21.85 3.97
CA GLU A 54 -10.89 21.84 2.96
C GLU A 54 -10.86 20.51 2.18
N ILE A 55 -10.41 20.56 0.93
CA ILE A 55 -9.98 19.38 0.18
C ILE A 55 -8.45 19.42 0.15
N ILE A 56 -7.82 18.44 0.79
CA ILE A 56 -6.36 18.33 0.85
C ILE A 56 -5.89 17.75 -0.48
N ASN A 57 -4.97 18.44 -1.15
CA ASN A 57 -4.35 17.94 -2.38
C ASN A 57 -2.93 17.47 -2.07
N ILE A 58 -2.65 16.19 -2.27
CA ILE A 58 -1.37 15.56 -1.99
C ILE A 58 -0.60 15.39 -3.31
N PRO A 59 0.53 16.07 -3.50
CA PRO A 59 1.44 15.81 -4.60
C PRO A 59 2.05 14.42 -4.46
N VAL A 60 2.02 13.63 -5.53
CA VAL A 60 2.52 12.26 -5.56
C VAL A 60 3.68 12.14 -6.53
N VAL A 61 4.74 11.45 -6.13
CA VAL A 61 5.78 10.96 -7.03
C VAL A 61 5.79 9.44 -7.03
N VAL A 62 5.78 8.84 -8.22
CA VAL A 62 5.82 7.38 -8.39
C VAL A 62 7.19 6.95 -8.91
N HIS A 63 7.92 6.20 -8.09
CA HIS A 63 9.22 5.62 -8.40
C HIS A 63 9.07 4.19 -8.90
N VAL A 64 9.08 4.00 -10.22
CA VAL A 64 9.04 2.68 -10.86
C VAL A 64 10.44 2.10 -10.92
N LEU A 65 10.70 1.06 -10.13
CA LEU A 65 11.93 0.28 -10.15
C LEU A 65 11.72 -0.98 -10.97
N TYR A 66 12.49 -1.12 -12.05
CA TYR A 66 12.30 -2.21 -13.01
C TYR A 66 13.61 -2.92 -13.35
N ASN A 67 13.55 -4.24 -13.41
CA ASN A 67 14.59 -5.11 -13.93
C ASN A 67 14.17 -5.76 -15.27
N THR A 68 12.87 -5.85 -15.53
CA THR A 68 12.29 -6.37 -16.77
C THR A 68 11.28 -5.40 -17.37
N THR A 69 10.94 -5.56 -18.66
CA THR A 69 9.91 -4.75 -19.34
C THR A 69 8.55 -4.83 -18.66
N ALA A 70 8.18 -5.99 -18.10
CA ALA A 70 6.91 -6.16 -17.40
C ALA A 70 6.83 -5.35 -16.09
N GLN A 71 7.98 -5.09 -15.44
CA GLN A 71 8.05 -4.28 -14.22
C GLN A 71 8.06 -2.78 -14.53
N ASN A 72 8.42 -2.39 -15.75
CA ASN A 72 8.39 -1.00 -16.22
C ASN A 72 6.96 -0.62 -16.65
N ILE A 73 6.03 -0.60 -15.69
CA ILE A 73 4.59 -0.38 -15.89
C ILE A 73 4.28 0.90 -16.66
N SER A 74 3.21 0.95 -17.45
CA SER A 74 2.92 2.11 -18.29
C SER A 74 2.44 3.33 -17.48
N ASP A 75 2.49 4.52 -18.09
CA ASP A 75 1.96 5.74 -17.47
C ASP A 75 0.45 5.63 -17.25
N GLU A 76 -0.29 4.96 -18.15
CA GLU A 76 -1.73 4.72 -18.00
C GLU A 76 -2.03 3.84 -16.80
N GLN A 77 -1.19 2.83 -16.52
CA GLN A 77 -1.33 2.01 -15.32
C GLN A 77 -1.14 2.86 -14.07
N ILE A 78 -0.16 3.77 -14.06
CA ILE A 78 0.07 4.70 -12.95
C ILE A 78 -1.11 5.66 -12.78
N LEU A 79 -1.57 6.28 -13.85
CA LEU A 79 -2.72 7.19 -13.83
C LEU A 79 -4.00 6.48 -13.37
N SER A 80 -4.18 5.21 -13.72
CA SER A 80 -5.30 4.40 -13.22
C SER A 80 -5.27 4.26 -11.69
N GLN A 81 -4.08 4.14 -11.09
CA GLN A 81 -3.95 4.08 -9.63
C GLN A 81 -4.28 5.42 -8.97
N ILE A 82 -3.81 6.53 -9.53
CA ILE A 82 -4.15 7.87 -9.03
C ILE A 82 -5.66 8.12 -9.11
N ALA A 83 -6.32 7.65 -10.18
CA ALA A 83 -7.77 7.72 -10.31
C ALA A 83 -8.50 6.89 -9.23
N VAL A 84 -7.98 5.71 -8.88
CA VAL A 84 -8.53 4.89 -7.78
C VAL A 84 -8.39 5.58 -6.44
N LEU A 85 -7.21 6.13 -6.10
CA LEU A 85 -7.00 6.86 -4.85
C LEU A 85 -8.00 8.02 -4.73
N ASN A 86 -8.16 8.82 -5.79
CA ASN A 86 -9.15 9.90 -5.80
C ASN A 86 -10.59 9.41 -5.67
N LYS A 87 -10.94 8.23 -6.20
CA LYS A 87 -12.28 7.66 -6.01
C LYS A 87 -12.51 7.20 -4.58
N ASP A 88 -11.56 6.49 -3.99
CA ASP A 88 -11.72 5.93 -2.64
C ASP A 88 -11.69 7.01 -1.56
N TYR A 89 -10.70 7.89 -1.59
CA TYR A 89 -10.55 8.96 -0.60
C TYR A 89 -11.57 10.09 -0.73
N ARG A 90 -12.36 10.09 -1.82
CA ARG A 90 -13.49 11.01 -2.02
C ARG A 90 -14.85 10.32 -1.98
N LYS A 91 -14.91 9.01 -1.67
CA LYS A 91 -16.13 8.21 -1.69
C LYS A 91 -16.91 8.34 -3.01
N HIS A 92 -16.17 8.41 -4.12
CA HIS A 92 -16.67 8.41 -5.50
C HIS A 92 -16.46 7.06 -6.21
N ASN A 93 -16.03 6.04 -5.47
CA ASN A 93 -15.94 4.67 -5.95
C ASN A 93 -17.34 4.07 -6.14
N SER A 94 -17.60 3.51 -7.33
CA SER A 94 -18.93 2.99 -7.69
C SER A 94 -19.39 1.82 -6.84
N ASP A 95 -18.45 1.05 -6.27
CA ASP A 95 -18.73 -0.06 -5.36
C ASP A 95 -19.04 0.37 -3.93
N ALA A 96 -19.02 1.67 -3.60
CA ALA A 96 -19.53 2.20 -2.33
C ALA A 96 -21.02 1.84 -2.10
N ILE A 97 -21.77 1.57 -3.16
CA ILE A 97 -23.15 1.07 -3.07
C ILE A 97 -23.25 -0.29 -2.35
N ASN A 98 -22.17 -1.07 -2.34
CA ASN A 98 -22.12 -2.39 -1.72
C ASN A 98 -21.87 -2.34 -0.20
N VAL A 99 -21.64 -1.15 0.37
CA VAL A 99 -21.53 -0.97 1.82
C VAL A 99 -22.83 -1.43 2.49
N PRO A 100 -22.79 -2.38 3.45
CA PRO A 100 -23.98 -2.84 4.15
C PRO A 100 -24.76 -1.69 4.78
N ALA A 101 -26.09 -1.79 4.80
CA ALA A 101 -26.96 -0.71 5.25
C ALA A 101 -26.59 -0.17 6.64
N VAL A 102 -26.20 -1.06 7.55
CA VAL A 102 -25.78 -0.74 8.93
C VAL A 102 -24.51 0.15 9.00
N PHE A 103 -23.67 0.14 7.96
CA PHE A 103 -22.42 0.93 7.91
C PHE A 103 -22.49 2.14 6.96
N LYS A 104 -23.62 2.37 6.29
CA LYS A 104 -23.72 3.46 5.29
C LYS A 104 -23.46 4.85 5.87
N ASN A 105 -23.86 5.08 7.12
CA ASN A 105 -23.65 6.34 7.84
C ASN A 105 -22.24 6.47 8.44
N LYS A 106 -21.42 5.41 8.39
CA LYS A 106 -20.02 5.42 8.84
C LYS A 106 -19.02 5.63 7.70
N ALA A 107 -19.40 5.27 6.47
CA ALA A 107 -18.56 5.51 5.29
C ALA A 107 -18.35 7.01 5.04
N ALA A 108 -17.09 7.47 5.00
CA ALA A 108 -16.71 8.88 4.92
C ALA A 108 -16.14 9.30 3.56
N ASP A 109 -16.35 10.57 3.17
CA ASP A 109 -15.49 11.28 2.21
C ASP A 109 -14.32 11.88 3.00
N CYS A 110 -13.10 11.36 2.79
CA CYS A 110 -11.91 11.83 3.49
C CYS A 110 -11.46 13.23 3.04
N ARG A 111 -12.00 13.72 1.91
CA ARG A 111 -11.66 15.02 1.30
C ARG A 111 -10.18 15.14 0.95
N ILE A 112 -9.58 14.04 0.52
CA ILE A 112 -8.19 14.00 0.04
C ILE A 112 -8.19 13.68 -1.46
N ASN A 113 -7.50 14.52 -2.22
CA ASN A 113 -7.18 14.29 -3.63
C ASN A 113 -5.68 14.03 -3.78
N PHE A 114 -5.33 13.24 -4.78
CA PHE A 114 -3.96 12.90 -5.14
C PHE A 114 -3.71 13.33 -6.58
N CYS A 115 -2.57 13.97 -6.82
CA CYS A 115 -2.15 14.38 -8.15
C CYS A 115 -0.67 14.07 -8.37
N LEU A 116 -0.30 13.59 -9.55
CA LEU A 116 1.11 13.45 -9.89
C LEU A 116 1.77 14.84 -9.85
N ALA A 117 2.90 14.92 -9.16
CA ALA A 117 3.68 16.14 -9.01
C ALA A 117 4.00 16.74 -10.40
N LYS A 118 3.86 18.06 -10.51
CA LYS A 118 4.23 18.83 -11.72
C LYS A 118 5.52 19.61 -11.58
N VAL A 119 6.04 19.70 -10.36
CA VAL A 119 7.32 20.32 -10.03
C VAL A 119 8.15 19.31 -9.26
N ALA A 120 9.39 19.10 -9.67
CA ALA A 120 10.36 18.26 -8.95
C ALA A 120 11.05 19.06 -7.84
N PRO A 121 11.77 18.43 -6.89
CA PRO A 121 12.42 19.13 -5.77
C PRO A 121 13.40 20.24 -6.19
N GLY A 122 13.95 20.19 -7.41
CA GLY A 122 14.80 21.24 -7.97
C GLY A 122 14.06 22.42 -8.62
N GLY A 123 12.72 22.44 -8.60
CA GLY A 123 11.89 23.49 -9.20
C GLY A 123 11.55 23.30 -10.68
N TYR A 124 12.02 22.22 -11.32
CA TYR A 124 11.78 21.95 -12.74
C TYR A 124 10.49 21.17 -12.98
N SER A 125 9.93 21.30 -14.19
CA SER A 125 8.76 20.54 -14.63
C SER A 125 9.03 19.03 -14.63
N THR A 126 8.01 18.24 -14.26
CA THR A 126 8.07 16.78 -14.19
C THR A 126 6.73 16.14 -14.51
N SER A 127 6.75 14.87 -14.94
CA SER A 127 5.55 14.04 -15.04
C SER A 127 5.07 13.53 -13.67
N GLY A 128 5.92 13.61 -12.64
CA GLY A 128 5.70 12.98 -11.33
C GLY A 128 6.03 11.48 -11.32
N ILE A 129 6.68 10.98 -12.38
CA ILE A 129 7.05 9.57 -12.52
C ILE A 129 8.57 9.49 -12.69
N VAL A 130 9.22 8.77 -11.77
CA VAL A 130 10.64 8.44 -11.83
C VAL A 130 10.74 6.98 -12.25
N ARG A 131 11.45 6.69 -13.33
CA ARG A 131 11.71 5.31 -13.78
C ARG A 131 13.19 5.00 -13.60
N LYS A 132 13.51 3.93 -12.89
CA LYS A 132 14.90 3.53 -12.64
C LYS A 132 15.10 2.04 -12.85
N TYR A 133 16.00 1.73 -13.77
CA TYR A 133 16.49 0.38 -13.94
C TYR A 133 17.25 -0.08 -12.68
N THR A 134 17.07 -1.34 -12.31
CA THR A 134 17.80 -1.96 -11.21
C THR A 134 18.30 -3.35 -11.60
N GLY A 135 19.49 -3.72 -11.12
CA GLY A 135 20.03 -5.07 -11.27
C GLY A 135 19.44 -6.06 -10.26
N LYS A 136 18.59 -5.60 -9.32
CA LYS A 136 17.93 -6.46 -8.35
C LYS A 136 16.70 -7.13 -8.97
N ASN A 137 16.63 -8.46 -8.88
CA ASN A 137 15.47 -9.23 -9.35
C ASN A 137 14.20 -8.90 -8.57
N ALA A 138 14.32 -8.73 -7.24
CA ALA A 138 13.23 -8.39 -6.34
C ALA A 138 13.78 -7.74 -5.05
N PHE A 139 12.93 -6.99 -4.35
CA PHE A 139 13.27 -6.31 -3.09
C PHE A 139 12.53 -6.95 -1.89
N PRO A 140 13.22 -7.25 -0.78
CA PRO A 140 12.58 -7.54 0.50
C PRO A 140 11.96 -6.27 1.09
N ALA A 141 11.01 -6.42 2.02
CA ALA A 141 10.37 -5.30 2.73
C ALA A 141 11.29 -4.70 3.83
N ASN A 142 12.44 -4.18 3.43
CA ASN A 142 13.49 -3.66 4.33
C ASN A 142 14.00 -2.25 3.94
N ASP A 143 13.20 -1.50 3.19
CA ASP A 143 13.50 -0.17 2.65
C ASP A 143 14.64 -0.07 1.62
N ASP A 144 15.27 -1.17 1.17
CA ASP A 144 16.35 -1.09 0.18
C ASP A 144 15.94 -0.39 -1.13
N MET A 145 14.69 -0.53 -1.54
CA MET A 145 14.10 0.12 -2.72
C MET A 145 14.02 1.65 -2.58
N LYS A 146 14.09 2.18 -1.36
CA LYS A 146 14.05 3.62 -1.08
C LYS A 146 15.42 4.29 -1.16
N PHE A 147 16.48 3.54 -1.48
CA PHE A 147 17.86 4.05 -1.54
C PHE A 147 18.55 3.71 -2.85
N SER A 148 19.03 4.74 -3.55
CA SER A 148 19.78 4.61 -4.80
C SER A 148 21.07 3.81 -4.65
N SER A 149 21.76 3.95 -3.52
CA SER A 149 22.96 3.18 -3.17
C SER A 149 22.71 1.68 -3.05
N LYS A 150 21.45 1.26 -2.88
CA LYS A 150 21.02 -0.13 -2.74
C LYS A 150 20.24 -0.65 -3.95
N GLY A 151 20.33 0.06 -5.08
CA GLY A 151 19.63 -0.27 -6.32
C GLY A 151 18.17 0.22 -6.40
N GLY A 152 17.72 1.00 -5.41
CA GLY A 152 16.40 1.63 -5.36
C GLY A 152 16.39 3.06 -5.91
N ALA A 153 15.42 3.89 -5.52
CA ALA A 153 15.35 5.32 -5.85
C ALA A 153 15.19 6.14 -4.57
N ASN A 154 15.95 7.23 -4.43
CA ASN A 154 15.85 8.09 -3.24
C ASN A 154 14.48 8.79 -3.22
N ALA A 155 13.93 8.95 -2.02
CA ALA A 155 12.74 9.76 -1.81
C ALA A 155 12.94 11.20 -2.32
N TRP A 156 11.88 11.78 -2.87
CA TRP A 156 11.73 13.24 -2.89
C TRP A 156 11.37 13.71 -1.47
N ASP A 157 11.51 15.01 -1.19
CA ASP A 157 11.25 15.54 0.16
C ASP A 157 9.83 15.19 0.62
N SER A 158 9.74 14.27 1.58
CA SER A 158 8.46 13.73 2.06
C SER A 158 7.61 14.75 2.81
N ARG A 159 8.15 15.95 3.11
CA ARG A 159 7.35 17.09 3.57
C ARG A 159 6.48 17.69 2.48
N GLN A 160 6.78 17.42 1.21
CA GLN A 160 6.13 18.02 0.05
C GLN A 160 5.45 16.99 -0.86
N TYR A 161 5.91 15.73 -0.83
CA TYR A 161 5.44 14.69 -1.73
C TYR A 161 5.13 13.40 -0.98
N LEU A 162 4.02 12.76 -1.33
CA LEU A 162 3.85 11.33 -1.08
C LEU A 162 4.74 10.57 -2.08
N ASN A 163 5.73 9.86 -1.55
CA ASN A 163 6.57 8.94 -2.32
C ASN A 163 5.89 7.57 -2.43
N ILE A 164 5.72 7.09 -3.66
CA ILE A 164 5.20 5.75 -3.94
C ILE A 164 6.26 4.98 -4.72
N TRP A 165 6.86 3.95 -4.13
CA TRP A 165 7.75 3.05 -4.86
C TRP A 165 6.97 1.88 -5.42
N VAL A 166 7.17 1.58 -6.70
CA VAL A 166 6.59 0.43 -7.38
C VAL A 166 7.72 -0.49 -7.82
N CYS A 167 7.76 -1.72 -7.31
CA CYS A 167 8.84 -2.64 -7.60
C CYS A 167 8.41 -4.10 -7.55
N ASN A 168 9.29 -5.02 -7.93
CA ASN A 168 9.08 -6.44 -7.69
C ASN A 168 9.39 -6.78 -6.22
N MET A 169 8.35 -7.12 -5.45
CA MET A 169 8.44 -7.43 -4.01
C MET A 169 8.70 -8.92 -3.77
N GLN A 170 9.55 -9.24 -2.79
CA GLN A 170 9.79 -10.60 -2.31
C GLN A 170 8.66 -11.08 -1.37
N SER A 171 8.70 -12.37 -1.00
CA SER A 171 7.94 -12.96 0.11
C SER A 171 6.43 -12.72 0.11
N ARG A 172 5.79 -12.78 -1.06
CA ARG A 172 4.32 -12.64 -1.20
C ARG A 172 3.75 -11.32 -0.64
N VAL A 173 4.59 -10.31 -0.40
CA VAL A 173 4.16 -9.00 0.09
C VAL A 173 3.54 -8.21 -1.05
N LEU A 174 2.36 -7.62 -0.81
CA LEU A 174 1.67 -6.76 -1.78
C LEU A 174 2.13 -5.31 -1.69
N GLY A 175 2.38 -4.85 -0.48
CA GLY A 175 2.86 -3.52 -0.18
C GLY A 175 3.13 -3.34 1.30
N TYR A 176 3.69 -2.19 1.63
CA TYR A 176 3.83 -1.71 3.00
C TYR A 176 3.98 -0.17 2.99
N ALA A 177 3.74 0.44 4.14
CA ALA A 177 3.87 1.86 4.38
C ALA A 177 4.86 2.16 5.49
N THR A 178 5.44 3.36 5.45
CA THR A 178 6.00 3.99 6.65
C THR A 178 4.90 4.78 7.34
N THR A 179 4.68 4.53 8.63
CA THR A 179 3.65 5.20 9.42
C THR A 179 4.10 6.60 9.86
N PRO A 180 3.15 7.50 10.23
CA PRO A 180 3.47 8.83 10.72
C PRO A 180 4.51 8.82 11.85
N GLY A 181 5.45 9.77 11.81
CA GLY A 181 6.57 9.86 12.75
C GLY A 181 7.80 9.02 12.36
N GLY A 182 7.73 8.28 11.25
CA GLY A 182 8.87 7.54 10.69
C GLY A 182 10.00 8.42 10.14
N ASP A 183 11.07 7.75 9.72
CA ASP A 183 12.23 8.39 9.08
C ASP A 183 11.82 9.01 7.73
N LEU A 184 11.95 10.34 7.62
CA LEU A 184 11.56 11.09 6.43
C LEU A 184 12.24 10.62 5.14
N SER A 185 13.45 10.06 5.23
CA SER A 185 14.15 9.51 4.05
C SER A 185 13.50 8.22 3.50
N LYS A 186 12.62 7.61 4.30
CA LYS A 186 11.90 6.38 3.99
C LYS A 186 10.38 6.59 3.92
N ASP A 187 9.90 7.78 4.23
CA ASP A 187 8.48 8.07 4.32
C ASP A 187 7.75 7.89 2.97
N GLY A 188 6.56 7.30 3.02
CA GLY A 188 5.75 6.93 1.87
C GLY A 188 5.37 5.45 1.85
N VAL A 189 4.97 4.97 0.67
CA VAL A 189 4.44 3.60 0.49
C VAL A 189 5.19 2.84 -0.60
N VAL A 190 5.27 1.52 -0.45
CA VAL A 190 5.87 0.61 -1.44
C VAL A 190 4.83 -0.40 -1.87
N ILE A 191 4.64 -0.57 -3.18
CA ILE A 191 3.63 -1.45 -3.77
C ILE A 191 4.29 -2.39 -4.77
N SER A 192 3.87 -3.66 -4.76
CA SER A 192 4.24 -4.61 -5.81
C SER A 192 3.68 -4.15 -7.16
N TYR A 193 4.50 -4.18 -8.22
CA TYR A 193 4.07 -3.78 -9.57
C TYR A 193 2.86 -4.57 -10.10
N THR A 194 2.66 -5.81 -9.62
CA THR A 194 1.51 -6.66 -9.95
C THR A 194 0.24 -6.32 -9.16
N ALA A 195 0.27 -5.34 -8.26
CA ALA A 195 -0.87 -4.91 -7.44
C ALA A 195 -1.10 -3.39 -7.52
N PHE A 196 -0.48 -2.72 -8.50
CA PHE A 196 -0.51 -1.27 -8.66
C PHE A 196 -1.34 -0.85 -9.89
N GLY A 197 -2.40 -0.09 -9.67
CA GLY A 197 -3.34 0.33 -10.72
C GLY A 197 -4.47 -0.68 -10.98
N THR A 198 -5.18 -0.48 -12.09
CA THR A 198 -6.33 -1.32 -12.51
C THR A 198 -6.22 -1.90 -13.91
N ILE A 199 -5.09 -1.66 -14.58
CA ILE A 199 -4.77 -2.18 -15.91
C ILE A 199 -3.34 -2.72 -15.91
N GLY A 200 -2.94 -3.40 -16.98
CA GLY A 200 -1.62 -4.00 -17.11
C GLY A 200 -1.55 -5.42 -16.55
N ASN A 201 -0.34 -5.88 -16.24
CA ASN A 201 -0.10 -7.25 -15.77
C ASN A 201 -0.31 -7.38 -14.26
N LEU A 202 -1.58 -7.32 -13.84
CA LEU A 202 -1.97 -7.39 -12.44
C LEU A 202 -2.23 -8.82 -11.99
N GLN A 203 -1.96 -9.09 -10.72
CA GLN A 203 -2.35 -10.33 -10.08
C GLN A 203 -3.90 -10.39 -10.00
N PRO A 204 -4.55 -11.50 -10.42
CA PRO A 204 -6.01 -11.56 -10.55
C PRO A 204 -6.81 -11.18 -9.30
N GLU A 205 -6.30 -11.47 -8.12
CA GLU A 205 -6.96 -11.14 -6.86
C GLU A 205 -6.83 -9.65 -6.45
N PHE A 206 -5.87 -8.91 -7.02
CA PHE A 206 -5.49 -7.55 -6.62
C PHE A 206 -5.49 -6.56 -7.80
N THR A 207 -6.58 -6.57 -8.56
CA THR A 207 -6.73 -5.80 -9.82
C THR A 207 -7.42 -4.45 -9.68
N ARG A 208 -7.82 -4.09 -8.46
CA ARG A 208 -8.62 -2.87 -8.21
C ARG A 208 -7.79 -1.71 -7.65
N GLY A 209 -6.47 -1.82 -7.56
CA GLY A 209 -5.61 -0.78 -7.00
C GLY A 209 -5.81 -0.51 -5.50
N ARG A 210 -6.49 -1.41 -4.78
CA ARG A 210 -6.82 -1.25 -3.35
C ARG A 210 -5.68 -1.58 -2.41
N THR A 211 -4.64 -2.27 -2.89
CA THR A 211 -3.37 -2.37 -2.16
C THR A 211 -2.81 -0.97 -1.89
N THR A 212 -2.78 -0.10 -2.90
CA THR A 212 -2.29 1.27 -2.70
C THR A 212 -3.22 2.09 -1.80
N THR A 213 -4.54 1.96 -1.94
CA THR A 213 -5.49 2.61 -1.01
C THR A 213 -5.25 2.19 0.43
N HIS A 214 -5.01 0.89 0.66
CA HIS A 214 -4.70 0.33 1.98
C HIS A 214 -3.40 0.90 2.57
N GLU A 215 -2.30 0.85 1.81
CA GLU A 215 -1.00 1.36 2.32
C GLU A 215 -1.02 2.89 2.53
N VAL A 216 -1.73 3.65 1.71
CA VAL A 216 -1.89 5.09 1.96
C VAL A 216 -2.71 5.34 3.23
N GLY A 217 -3.64 4.44 3.59
CA GLY A 217 -4.34 4.48 4.88
C GLY A 217 -3.36 4.38 6.05
N HIS A 218 -2.43 3.44 5.98
CA HIS A 218 -1.36 3.31 6.96
C HIS A 218 -0.42 4.53 7.00
N TRP A 219 -0.04 5.06 5.83
CA TRP A 219 0.77 6.29 5.75
C TRP A 219 0.04 7.49 6.39
N LEU A 220 -1.30 7.52 6.34
CA LEU A 220 -2.14 8.50 7.04
C LEU A 220 -2.42 8.15 8.52
N GLY A 221 -1.82 7.07 9.04
CA GLY A 221 -1.89 6.70 10.45
C GLY A 221 -2.97 5.67 10.83
N LEU A 222 -3.70 5.10 9.86
CA LEU A 222 -4.65 4.03 10.17
C LEU A 222 -3.92 2.72 10.47
N LYS A 223 -4.43 1.96 11.44
CA LYS A 223 -3.99 0.59 11.72
C LYS A 223 -4.81 -0.41 10.92
N HIS A 224 -4.39 -1.67 10.91
CA HIS A 224 -5.30 -2.72 10.48
C HIS A 224 -6.50 -2.79 11.43
N ILE A 225 -7.69 -3.05 10.90
CA ILE A 225 -8.98 -3.01 11.64
C ILE A 225 -9.11 -4.03 12.78
N TRP A 226 -8.23 -5.04 12.82
CA TRP A 226 -8.13 -6.00 13.93
C TRP A 226 -7.11 -5.59 15.00
N GLY A 227 -6.49 -4.40 14.86
CA GLY A 227 -5.51 -3.85 15.81
C GLY A 227 -4.20 -4.63 15.90
N ASP A 228 -3.84 -5.40 14.88
CA ASP A 228 -2.63 -6.24 14.84
C ASP A 228 -2.50 -7.23 16.03
N ALA A 229 -3.64 -7.53 16.66
CA ALA A 229 -3.76 -8.43 17.79
C ALA A 229 -5.09 -9.19 17.73
N ASN A 230 -5.23 -10.21 18.57
CA ASN A 230 -6.48 -10.94 18.65
C ASN A 230 -7.53 -10.12 19.41
N CYS A 231 -8.60 -9.70 18.73
CA CYS A 231 -9.57 -8.72 19.26
C CYS A 231 -8.89 -7.40 19.67
N GLY A 232 -7.91 -6.94 18.89
CA GLY A 232 -7.24 -5.68 19.12
C GLY A 232 -8.11 -4.46 18.79
N SER A 233 -7.61 -3.29 19.15
CA SER A 233 -8.16 -1.99 18.76
C SER A 233 -7.29 -1.35 17.69
N ASP A 234 -7.92 -0.74 16.69
CA ASP A 234 -7.28 0.12 15.68
C ASP A 234 -7.31 1.60 16.07
N ASP A 235 -7.72 1.91 17.31
CA ASP A 235 -7.91 3.24 17.89
C ASP A 235 -8.98 4.10 17.16
N VAL A 236 -9.96 3.46 16.53
CA VAL A 236 -11.08 4.14 15.86
C VAL A 236 -12.42 3.64 16.42
N ASP A 237 -13.20 4.53 17.03
CA ASP A 237 -14.41 4.14 17.77
C ASP A 237 -15.54 3.53 16.90
N ASP A 238 -15.58 3.86 15.61
CA ASP A 238 -16.66 3.43 14.71
C ASP A 238 -16.30 2.24 13.81
N THR A 239 -15.12 1.64 13.99
CA THR A 239 -14.72 0.34 13.45
C THR A 239 -14.91 -0.74 14.53
N PRO A 240 -15.84 -1.70 14.35
CA PRO A 240 -16.07 -2.73 15.35
C PRO A 240 -14.82 -3.62 15.57
N PRO A 241 -14.52 -4.04 16.83
CA PRO A 241 -13.42 -4.95 17.11
C PRO A 241 -13.50 -6.24 16.28
N GLN A 242 -12.36 -6.68 15.76
CA GLN A 242 -12.30 -7.80 14.82
C GLN A 242 -11.22 -8.83 15.17
N TYR A 243 -11.49 -10.09 14.85
CA TYR A 243 -10.55 -11.21 14.99
C TYR A 243 -9.54 -11.25 13.83
N TYR A 244 -8.25 -11.48 14.13
CA TYR A 244 -7.19 -11.71 13.14
C TYR A 244 -7.26 -13.14 12.61
N ARG A 245 -7.54 -13.32 11.31
CA ARG A 245 -7.59 -14.65 10.66
C ARG A 245 -6.34 -14.95 9.83
#